data_AF-A0A2M7FYA3-F1
#
_entry.id   AF-A0A2M7FYA3-F1
#
_cell.length_a   1.000
_cell.length_b   1.000
_cell.length_c   1.000
_cell.angle_alpha   90.00
_cell.angle_beta   90.00
_cell.angle_gamma   90.00
#
_symmetry.space_group_name_H-M   'P 1'
#
loop_
_entity.id
_entity.type
_entity.pdbx_description
1 polymer ?
#
loop_
_entity_poly.entity_id
_entity_poly.type
_entity_poly.pdbx_seq_one_letter_code
_entity_poly.pdbx_strand_id
1 'polypeptide(L)'
;MSSLASEQPDALREMLENRIQLRKDLIQNFIQREFQGNLAAFGRSLELADLPHRKTILRWASQEDLSLPKGAKRLLALAQALDVDPFMLLDIDLDLLMECCRKASWNLAWGSVHKSLAFLNELFRLTETDWPPEEICALFDGQWYTAHLQHDPRQGRNYYQPLEIHSDVFYREDGSVDGPRNPQLWYLAFRDMSYATGHPEPRSFWRPYAIVYLYQGEWVLLHLSGMLQRASVSEQAQGHFVLETFFGQGGAEFRLASLHPFETHAVPSDALPGGLPVLRCGFPE
;
A
#
# COMPACT_ATOMS: atom_id res chain seq x y z
N MET A 1 -19.88 30.12 -5.99
CA MET A 1 -18.98 29.28 -5.16
C MET A 1 -18.78 27.92 -5.84
N SER A 2 -18.12 27.93 -7.01
CA SER A 2 -17.87 26.76 -7.86
C SER A 2 -16.59 27.05 -8.64
N SER A 3 -15.43 26.61 -8.16
CA SER A 3 -14.21 26.44 -9.01
C SER A 3 -13.08 25.66 -8.31
N LEU A 4 -13.01 25.65 -6.97
CA LEU A 4 -11.86 25.03 -6.28
C LEU A 4 -11.80 23.50 -6.36
N ALA A 5 -12.93 22.81 -6.52
CA ALA A 5 -12.96 21.34 -6.62
C ALA A 5 -12.62 20.83 -8.03
N SER A 6 -12.78 21.65 -9.09
CA SER A 6 -12.49 21.23 -10.47
C SER A 6 -11.03 21.43 -10.87
N GLU A 7 -10.28 22.30 -10.18
CA GLU A 7 -8.89 22.62 -10.54
C GLU A 7 -7.87 21.63 -9.95
N GLN A 8 -8.21 20.95 -8.84
CA GLN A 8 -7.30 20.01 -8.17
C GLN A 8 -6.93 18.77 -9.02
N PRO A 9 -7.88 18.11 -9.72
CA PRO A 9 -7.55 16.94 -10.54
C PRO A 9 -6.65 17.30 -11.73
N ASP A 10 -6.84 18.47 -12.34
CA ASP A 10 -6.07 18.90 -13.50
C ASP A 10 -4.62 19.24 -13.12
N ALA A 11 -4.40 19.95 -12.01
CA ALA A 11 -3.05 20.23 -11.52
C ALA A 11 -2.29 18.94 -11.11
N LEU A 12 -2.97 18.01 -10.43
CA LEU A 12 -2.37 16.71 -10.08
C LEU A 12 -2.11 15.85 -11.30
N ARG A 13 -2.99 15.92 -12.31
CA ARG A 13 -2.79 15.25 -13.58
C ARG A 13 -1.57 15.80 -14.31
N GLU A 14 -1.42 17.12 -14.42
CA GLU A 14 -0.24 17.75 -15.01
C GLU A 14 1.05 17.38 -14.24
N MET A 15 0.99 17.32 -12.91
CA MET A 15 2.12 16.91 -12.07
C MET A 15 2.55 15.45 -12.32
N LEU A 16 1.60 14.56 -12.55
CA LEU A 16 1.84 13.12 -12.71
C LEU A 16 2.02 12.71 -14.18
N GLU A 17 1.56 13.52 -15.13
CA GLU A 17 1.64 13.22 -16.56
C GLU A 17 3.11 13.02 -16.99
N ASN A 18 3.39 11.86 -17.59
CA ASN A 18 4.74 11.41 -17.96
C ASN A 18 5.75 11.28 -16.80
N ARG A 19 5.33 11.42 -15.54
CA ARG A 19 6.16 11.23 -14.34
C ARG A 19 5.78 10.00 -13.51
N ILE A 20 4.71 9.31 -13.91
CA ILE A 20 4.34 8.00 -13.42
C ILE A 20 4.51 6.96 -14.52
N GLN A 21 5.24 5.89 -14.21
CA GLN A 21 5.46 4.79 -15.14
C GLN A 21 5.37 3.45 -14.42
N LEU A 22 5.53 2.36 -15.16
CA LEU A 22 5.66 1.03 -14.56
C LEU A 22 7.09 0.82 -14.05
N ARG A 23 7.24 0.16 -12.90
CA ARG A 23 8.51 -0.39 -12.40
C ARG A 23 9.02 -1.49 -13.32
N LYS A 24 9.81 -1.09 -14.32
CA LYS A 24 10.27 -1.96 -15.40
C LYS A 24 11.22 -3.05 -14.91
N ASP A 25 12.05 -2.72 -13.93
CA ASP A 25 12.97 -3.64 -13.28
C ASP A 25 12.22 -4.82 -12.63
N LEU A 26 11.15 -4.56 -11.89
CA LEU A 26 10.31 -5.63 -11.30
C LEU A 26 9.72 -6.54 -12.37
N ILE A 27 9.14 -5.95 -13.43
CA ILE A 27 8.52 -6.69 -14.52
C ILE A 27 9.56 -7.55 -15.26
N GLN A 28 10.71 -6.97 -15.61
CA GLN A 28 11.76 -7.65 -16.35
C GLN A 28 12.38 -8.79 -15.53
N ASN A 29 12.69 -8.53 -14.25
CA ASN A 29 13.26 -9.54 -13.36
C ASN A 29 12.33 -10.73 -13.19
N PHE A 30 11.03 -10.49 -13.02
CA PHE A 30 10.03 -11.55 -12.92
C PHE A 30 9.91 -12.36 -14.22
N ILE A 31 9.80 -11.69 -15.37
CA ILE A 31 9.71 -12.38 -16.67
C ILE A 31 10.97 -13.21 -16.94
N GLN A 32 12.13 -12.69 -16.55
CA GLN A 32 13.39 -13.42 -16.67
C GLN A 32 13.42 -14.65 -15.76
N ARG A 33 12.97 -14.53 -14.51
CA ARG A 33 12.98 -15.59 -13.50
C ARG A 33 11.96 -16.70 -13.80
N GLU A 34 10.70 -16.33 -14.00
CA GLU A 34 9.58 -17.29 -14.13
C GLU A 34 9.38 -17.79 -15.56
N PHE A 35 9.70 -16.97 -16.56
CA PHE A 35 9.42 -17.27 -17.97
C PHE A 35 10.68 -17.34 -18.84
N GLN A 36 11.88 -17.29 -18.25
CA GLN A 36 13.16 -17.32 -18.97
C GLN A 36 13.25 -16.23 -20.07
N GLY A 37 12.63 -15.07 -19.83
CA GLY A 37 12.57 -13.97 -20.79
C GLY A 37 11.46 -14.09 -21.85
N ASN A 38 10.63 -15.14 -21.80
CA ASN A 38 9.58 -15.36 -22.80
C ASN A 38 8.34 -14.49 -22.56
N LEU A 39 8.33 -13.30 -23.18
CA LEU A 39 7.22 -12.35 -23.13
C LEU A 39 5.87 -12.92 -23.57
N ALA A 40 5.86 -13.88 -24.50
CA ALA A 40 4.61 -14.46 -25.00
C ALA A 40 4.01 -15.46 -23.99
N ALA A 41 4.86 -16.19 -23.27
CA ALA A 41 4.42 -17.07 -22.18
C ALA A 41 3.86 -16.25 -21.02
N PHE A 42 4.57 -15.18 -20.61
CA PHE A 42 4.08 -14.23 -19.61
C PHE A 42 2.74 -13.59 -20.03
N GLY A 43 2.61 -13.13 -21.27
CA GLY A 43 1.36 -12.55 -21.74
C GLY A 43 0.15 -13.49 -21.66
N ARG A 44 0.37 -14.82 -21.70
CA ARG A 44 -0.68 -15.84 -21.57
C ARG A 44 -0.99 -16.20 -20.11
N SER A 45 -0.13 -15.89 -19.15
CA SER A 45 -0.39 -16.16 -17.73
C SER A 45 -1.28 -15.09 -17.08
N LEU A 46 -1.56 -13.98 -17.77
CA LEU A 46 -2.42 -12.93 -17.25
C LEU A 46 -3.89 -13.38 -17.21
N GLU A 47 -4.52 -13.30 -16.04
CA GLU A 47 -5.92 -13.66 -15.83
C GLU A 47 -6.89 -12.56 -16.32
N LEU A 48 -6.90 -12.34 -17.63
CA LEU A 48 -7.76 -11.36 -18.29
C LEU A 48 -8.68 -12.05 -19.30
N ALA A 49 -9.95 -11.63 -19.32
CA ALA A 49 -10.90 -12.05 -20.34
C ALA A 49 -10.40 -11.74 -21.77
N ASP A 50 -9.78 -10.58 -21.94
CA ASP A 50 -9.11 -10.18 -23.18
C ASP A 50 -7.60 -10.06 -22.95
N LEU A 51 -6.85 -11.06 -23.42
CA LEU A 51 -5.40 -11.06 -23.30
C LEU A 51 -4.77 -9.87 -24.05
N PRO A 52 -3.78 -9.19 -23.45
CA PRO A 52 -3.10 -8.09 -24.11
C PRO A 52 -2.30 -8.58 -25.32
N HIS A 53 -2.37 -7.81 -26.41
CA HIS A 53 -1.55 -8.08 -27.60
C HIS A 53 -0.05 -8.09 -27.25
N ARG A 54 0.76 -8.90 -27.96
CA ARG A 54 2.22 -9.02 -27.76
C ARG A 54 2.94 -7.67 -27.69
N LYS A 55 2.56 -6.71 -28.55
CA LYS A 55 3.09 -5.34 -28.53
C LYS A 55 2.85 -4.63 -27.20
N THR A 56 1.71 -4.85 -26.55
CA THR A 56 1.39 -4.28 -25.24
C THR A 56 2.30 -4.84 -24.15
N ILE A 57 2.52 -6.17 -24.16
CA ILE A 57 3.46 -6.80 -23.23
C ILE A 57 4.88 -6.28 -23.43
N LEU A 58 5.33 -6.18 -24.69
CA LEU A 58 6.63 -5.62 -25.03
C LEU A 58 6.78 -4.18 -24.49
N ARG A 59 5.74 -3.35 -24.61
CA ARG A 59 5.73 -1.99 -24.07
C ARG A 59 5.81 -1.97 -22.54
N TRP A 60 5.08 -2.85 -21.86
CA TRP A 60 5.13 -2.94 -20.40
C TRP A 60 6.52 -3.35 -19.90
N ALA A 61 7.19 -4.27 -20.61
CA ALA A 61 8.52 -4.74 -20.26
C ALA A 61 9.67 -3.88 -20.83
N SER A 62 9.43 -2.98 -21.79
CA SER A 62 10.46 -2.13 -22.39
C SER A 62 10.81 -0.95 -21.48
N GLN A 63 12.10 -0.61 -21.43
CA GLN A 63 12.62 0.59 -20.76
C GLN A 63 12.28 1.88 -21.53
N GLU A 64 12.00 1.78 -22.83
CA GLU A 64 11.74 2.95 -23.68
C GLU A 64 10.31 3.48 -23.58
N ASP A 65 9.37 2.68 -23.07
CA ASP A 65 7.96 3.05 -22.99
C ASP A 65 7.53 3.34 -21.55
N LEU A 66 7.27 4.62 -21.27
CA LEU A 66 6.91 5.11 -19.93
C LEU A 66 5.41 4.96 -19.62
N SER A 67 4.62 4.36 -20.51
CA SER A 67 3.17 4.32 -20.36
C SER A 67 2.67 3.29 -19.36
N LEU A 68 1.60 3.66 -18.67
CA LEU A 68 0.82 2.78 -17.83
C LEU A 68 -0.22 1.96 -18.63
N PRO A 69 -0.74 0.85 -18.08
CA PRO A 69 -1.85 0.10 -18.67
C PRO A 69 -3.09 0.97 -18.89
N LYS A 70 -3.88 0.75 -19.95
CA LYS A 70 -5.05 1.59 -20.30
C LYS A 70 -6.25 1.56 -19.31
N GLY A 71 -6.11 0.96 -18.12
CA GLY A 71 -7.13 0.93 -17.08
C GLY A 71 -6.70 0.07 -15.88
N ALA A 72 -7.37 0.30 -14.73
CA ALA A 72 -7.03 -0.36 -13.46
C ALA A 72 -7.06 -1.90 -13.56
N LYS A 73 -8.06 -2.49 -14.23
CA LYS A 73 -8.16 -3.94 -14.43
C LYS A 73 -6.88 -4.58 -15.01
N ARG A 74 -6.22 -3.89 -15.95
CA ARG A 74 -4.97 -4.40 -16.55
C ARG A 74 -3.76 -4.23 -15.64
N LEU A 75 -3.73 -3.16 -14.84
CA LEU A 75 -2.69 -2.97 -13.83
C LEU A 75 -2.83 -4.00 -12.71
N LEU A 76 -4.05 -4.24 -12.22
CA LEU A 76 -4.33 -5.25 -11.20
C LEU A 76 -3.97 -6.65 -11.67
N ALA A 77 -4.37 -7.06 -12.88
CA ALA A 77 -4.00 -8.36 -13.44
C ALA A 77 -2.48 -8.49 -13.67
N LEU A 78 -1.79 -7.39 -14.01
CA LEU A 78 -0.33 -7.37 -14.09
C LEU A 78 0.29 -7.58 -12.70
N ALA A 79 -0.21 -6.90 -11.67
CA ALA A 79 0.29 -7.05 -10.30
C ALA A 79 0.02 -8.44 -9.72
N GLN A 80 -1.16 -8.98 -9.96
CA GLN A 80 -1.49 -10.37 -9.61
C GLN A 80 -0.50 -11.33 -10.26
N ALA A 81 -0.28 -11.22 -11.57
CA ALA A 81 0.62 -12.14 -12.28
C ALA A 81 2.07 -12.03 -11.82
N LEU A 82 2.47 -10.87 -11.29
CA LEU A 82 3.79 -10.62 -10.70
C LEU A 82 3.85 -10.98 -9.21
N ASP A 83 2.72 -11.33 -8.61
CA ASP A 83 2.51 -11.52 -7.17
C ASP A 83 3.05 -10.34 -6.34
N VAL A 84 2.68 -9.12 -6.74
CA VAL A 84 3.02 -7.88 -6.04
C VAL A 84 1.82 -6.97 -5.88
N ASP A 85 1.84 -6.12 -4.87
CA ASP A 85 0.82 -5.09 -4.71
C ASP A 85 0.80 -4.13 -5.94
N PRO A 86 -0.38 -3.75 -6.47
CA PRO A 86 -0.49 -2.88 -7.65
C PRO A 86 0.13 -1.49 -7.48
N PHE A 87 0.20 -0.96 -6.26
CA PHE A 87 0.89 0.29 -5.96
C PHE A 87 2.40 0.15 -6.14
N MET A 88 2.97 -1.02 -5.81
CA MET A 88 4.41 -1.29 -5.97
C MET A 88 4.85 -1.40 -7.44
N LEU A 89 3.92 -1.54 -8.38
CA LEU A 89 4.22 -1.44 -9.81
C LEU A 89 4.36 -0.02 -10.32
N LEU A 90 3.96 0.98 -9.53
CA LEU A 90 4.05 2.37 -9.93
C LEU A 90 5.44 2.89 -9.58
N ASP A 91 6.17 3.30 -10.61
CA ASP A 91 7.41 4.02 -10.43
C ASP A 91 7.10 5.51 -10.39
N ILE A 92 7.04 6.03 -9.16
CA ILE A 92 6.77 7.43 -8.85
C ILE A 92 7.92 7.92 -7.98
N ASP A 93 8.48 9.06 -8.37
CA ASP A 93 9.42 9.80 -7.52
C ASP A 93 8.79 10.10 -6.16
N LEU A 94 9.51 9.83 -5.07
CA LEU A 94 8.94 9.92 -3.73
C LEU A 94 8.56 11.36 -3.34
N ASP A 95 9.36 12.34 -3.76
CA ASP A 95 9.06 13.75 -3.49
C ASP A 95 7.80 14.19 -4.24
N LEU A 96 7.64 13.75 -5.50
CA LEU A 96 6.40 13.94 -6.26
C LEU A 96 5.20 13.27 -5.57
N LEU A 97 5.35 12.03 -5.13
CA LEU A 97 4.27 11.30 -4.45
C LEU A 97 3.87 12.00 -3.13
N MET A 98 4.84 12.49 -2.36
CA MET A 98 4.58 13.32 -1.18
C MET A 98 3.81 14.58 -1.54
N GLU A 99 4.21 15.29 -2.59
CA GLU A 99 3.52 16.49 -3.06
C GLU A 99 2.08 16.19 -3.50
N CYS A 100 1.89 15.06 -4.19
CA CYS A 100 0.55 14.56 -4.53
C CYS A 100 -0.28 14.32 -3.27
N CYS A 101 0.25 13.66 -2.24
CA CYS A 101 -0.45 13.47 -0.97
C CYS A 101 -0.80 14.79 -0.27
N ARG A 102 0.06 15.81 -0.31
CA ARG A 102 -0.25 17.14 0.28
C ARG A 102 -1.40 17.84 -0.42
N LYS A 103 -1.50 17.66 -1.74
CA LYS A 103 -2.48 18.35 -2.60
C LYS A 103 -3.76 17.54 -2.79
N ALA A 104 -3.67 16.22 -2.70
CA ALA A 104 -4.79 15.31 -2.86
C ALA A 104 -5.69 15.39 -1.62
N SER A 105 -6.99 15.59 -1.84
CA SER A 105 -7.96 15.28 -0.79
C SER A 105 -8.12 13.77 -0.65
N TRP A 106 -8.59 13.31 0.50
CA TRP A 106 -9.01 11.91 0.76
C TRP A 106 -10.00 11.36 -0.29
N ASN A 107 -10.66 12.24 -1.04
CA ASN A 107 -11.64 11.89 -2.06
C ASN A 107 -11.15 12.20 -3.48
N LEU A 108 -9.82 12.26 -3.70
CA LEU A 108 -9.29 12.42 -5.04
C LEU A 108 -9.77 11.29 -5.93
N ALA A 109 -10.36 11.65 -7.07
CA ALA A 109 -10.67 10.71 -8.13
C ALA A 109 -9.39 10.35 -8.90
N TRP A 110 -8.49 9.54 -8.33
CA TRP A 110 -7.28 9.01 -8.99
C TRP A 110 -7.52 8.48 -10.41
N GLY A 111 -8.70 7.92 -10.69
CA GLY A 111 -9.09 7.53 -12.05
C GLY A 111 -9.16 8.67 -13.08
N SER A 112 -9.40 9.91 -12.66
CA SER A 112 -9.38 11.10 -13.54
C SER A 112 -7.96 11.60 -13.81
N VAL A 113 -7.01 11.34 -12.89
CA VAL A 113 -5.58 11.56 -13.10
C VAL A 113 -5.05 10.58 -14.15
N HIS A 114 -5.26 9.28 -13.91
CA HIS A 114 -4.95 8.24 -14.90
C HIS A 114 -5.85 7.01 -14.68
N LYS A 115 -6.41 6.44 -15.76
CA LYS A 115 -7.37 5.32 -15.67
C LYS A 115 -6.83 4.08 -14.96
N SER A 116 -5.50 3.86 -14.96
CA SER A 116 -4.88 2.76 -14.21
C SER A 116 -4.96 2.93 -12.71
N LEU A 117 -5.04 4.17 -12.23
CA LEU A 117 -5.04 4.52 -10.81
C LEU A 117 -6.45 4.47 -10.20
N ALA A 118 -7.47 4.12 -10.99
CA ALA A 118 -8.85 4.11 -10.52
C ALA A 118 -9.08 3.16 -9.32
N PHE A 119 -8.24 2.14 -9.12
CA PHE A 119 -8.33 1.29 -7.92
C PHE A 119 -8.01 2.04 -6.62
N LEU A 120 -7.18 3.08 -6.67
CA LEU A 120 -6.87 3.92 -5.51
C LEU A 120 -8.07 4.74 -5.03
N ASN A 121 -9.07 4.97 -5.89
CA ASN A 121 -10.33 5.59 -5.47
C ASN A 121 -11.01 4.76 -4.39
N GLU A 122 -11.04 3.44 -4.55
CA GLU A 122 -11.71 2.54 -3.61
C GLU A 122 -10.88 2.39 -2.33
N LEU A 123 -9.56 2.42 -2.47
CA LEU A 123 -8.64 2.17 -1.37
C LEU A 123 -8.43 3.36 -0.45
N PHE A 124 -8.46 4.59 -0.98
CA PHE A 124 -8.19 5.82 -0.23
C PHE A 124 -9.42 6.66 0.10
N ARG A 125 -10.60 6.34 -0.45
CA ARG A 125 -11.84 7.06 -0.11
C ARG A 125 -12.26 6.86 1.34
N LEU A 126 -13.01 7.83 1.86
CA LEU A 126 -13.80 7.65 3.06
C LEU A 126 -14.94 6.65 2.80
N THR A 127 -15.12 5.67 3.69
CA THR A 127 -16.20 4.69 3.54
C THR A 127 -16.86 4.29 4.86
N GLU A 128 -18.18 4.10 4.85
CA GLU A 128 -18.95 3.51 5.95
C GLU A 128 -18.93 1.98 5.89
N THR A 129 -18.67 1.42 4.71
CA THR A 129 -18.53 -0.03 4.52
C THR A 129 -17.27 -0.53 5.18
N ASP A 130 -17.10 -1.85 5.24
CA ASP A 130 -15.83 -2.39 5.69
C ASP A 130 -14.69 -1.99 4.73
N TRP A 131 -13.50 -1.77 5.29
CA TRP A 131 -12.28 -1.40 4.57
C TRP A 131 -11.18 -2.35 5.02
N PRO A 132 -10.31 -2.88 4.15
CA PRO A 132 -10.15 -2.55 2.74
C PRO A 132 -11.23 -3.17 1.84
N PRO A 133 -11.43 -2.64 0.62
CA PRO A 133 -12.45 -3.11 -0.32
C PRO A 133 -12.12 -4.52 -0.86
N GLU A 134 -13.09 -5.42 -0.83
CA GLU A 134 -12.96 -6.82 -1.29
C GLU A 134 -12.66 -6.92 -2.80
N GLU A 135 -13.10 -5.95 -3.59
CA GLU A 135 -12.92 -5.96 -5.05
C GLU A 135 -11.45 -5.93 -5.48
N ILE A 136 -10.56 -5.40 -4.63
CA ILE A 136 -9.13 -5.38 -4.89
C ILE A 136 -8.52 -6.76 -4.60
N CYS A 137 -8.81 -7.38 -3.45
CA CYS A 137 -8.25 -8.69 -3.10
C CYS A 137 -8.88 -9.86 -3.84
N ALA A 138 -10.04 -9.68 -4.49
CA ALA A 138 -10.66 -10.70 -5.34
C ALA A 138 -9.72 -11.22 -6.45
N LEU A 139 -8.68 -10.45 -6.82
CA LEU A 139 -7.65 -10.84 -7.78
C LEU A 139 -6.37 -11.40 -7.12
N PHE A 140 -6.27 -11.42 -5.78
CA PHE A 140 -5.07 -11.80 -5.00
C PHE A 140 -5.48 -12.76 -3.88
N ASP A 141 -5.59 -14.06 -4.19
CA ASP A 141 -6.07 -15.13 -3.30
C ASP A 141 -7.46 -14.92 -2.65
N GLY A 142 -8.17 -13.85 -3.02
CA GLY A 142 -9.53 -13.57 -2.58
C GLY A 142 -9.65 -12.97 -1.19
N GLN A 143 -8.55 -12.63 -0.51
CA GLN A 143 -8.62 -12.10 0.86
C GLN A 143 -7.56 -11.03 1.16
N TRP A 144 -7.91 -10.13 2.07
CA TRP A 144 -6.96 -9.23 2.71
C TRP A 144 -6.41 -9.87 3.97
N TYR A 145 -5.12 -9.73 4.20
CA TYR A 145 -4.52 -9.98 5.51
C TYR A 145 -4.64 -8.72 6.33
N THR A 146 -5.22 -8.80 7.53
CA THR A 146 -5.48 -7.63 8.36
C THR A 146 -5.01 -7.82 9.80
N ALA A 147 -4.58 -6.71 10.41
CA ALA A 147 -4.37 -6.60 11.85
C ALA A 147 -5.14 -5.39 12.39
N HIS A 148 -5.71 -5.54 13.58
CA HIS A 148 -6.58 -4.53 14.18
C HIS A 148 -6.01 -4.09 15.53
N LEU A 149 -6.01 -2.78 15.76
CA LEU A 149 -5.70 -2.20 17.05
C LEU A 149 -6.88 -1.37 17.53
N GLN A 150 -7.29 -1.59 18.77
CA GLN A 150 -8.41 -0.88 19.36
C GLN A 150 -7.92 0.01 20.50
N HIS A 151 -8.22 1.31 20.39
CA HIS A 151 -7.93 2.29 21.41
C HIS A 151 -9.17 2.58 22.26
N ASP A 152 -9.11 2.22 23.54
CA ASP A 152 -10.05 2.67 24.56
C ASP A 152 -9.43 3.82 25.37
N PRO A 153 -9.94 5.06 25.25
CA PRO A 153 -9.36 6.23 25.91
C PRO A 153 -9.54 6.19 27.44
N ARG A 154 -10.23 5.19 27.99
CA ARG A 154 -10.33 4.93 29.42
C ARG A 154 -9.13 4.17 29.96
N GLN A 155 -8.38 3.47 29.10
CA GLN A 155 -7.19 2.68 29.47
C GLN A 155 -5.88 3.47 29.32
N GLY A 156 -5.91 4.59 28.60
CA GLY A 156 -4.78 5.49 28.39
C GLY A 156 -5.11 6.50 27.31
N ARG A 157 -4.36 7.60 27.20
CA ARG A 157 -4.51 8.61 26.14
C ARG A 157 -3.16 9.24 25.82
N ASN A 158 -3.03 9.73 24.58
CA ASN A 158 -1.86 10.47 24.09
C ASN A 158 -0.54 9.70 24.21
N TYR A 159 -0.53 8.46 23.71
CA TYR A 159 0.67 7.62 23.69
C TYR A 159 0.81 6.89 22.34
N TYR A 160 2.01 6.41 22.05
CA TYR A 160 2.24 5.55 20.89
C TYR A 160 2.05 4.08 21.29
N GLN A 161 1.23 3.37 20.53
CA GLN A 161 1.10 1.92 20.62
C GLN A 161 2.00 1.27 19.55
N PRO A 162 3.08 0.58 19.94
CA PRO A 162 3.90 -0.16 19.01
C PRO A 162 3.23 -1.48 18.62
N LEU A 163 3.41 -1.82 17.34
CA LEU A 163 3.03 -3.09 16.73
C LEU A 163 4.25 -3.60 15.95
N GLU A 164 4.79 -4.74 16.36
CA GLU A 164 5.81 -5.43 15.58
C GLU A 164 5.13 -6.14 14.41
N ILE A 165 5.73 -6.00 13.23
CA ILE A 165 5.22 -6.53 11.97
C ILE A 165 6.32 -7.36 11.33
N HIS A 166 5.96 -8.59 10.97
CA HIS A 166 6.80 -9.51 10.22
C HIS A 166 6.20 -9.70 8.83
N SER A 167 6.98 -9.38 7.79
CA SER A 167 6.63 -9.63 6.41
C SER A 167 6.45 -11.11 6.14
N ASP A 168 5.74 -11.42 5.05
CA ASP A 168 5.77 -12.76 4.48
C ASP A 168 7.21 -13.16 4.14
N VAL A 169 7.46 -14.46 4.00
CA VAL A 169 8.75 -15.00 3.58
C VAL A 169 8.58 -15.95 2.41
N PHE A 170 9.52 -15.89 1.47
CA PHE A 170 9.62 -16.90 0.43
C PHE A 170 10.32 -18.14 0.98
N TYR A 171 9.79 -19.31 0.62
CA TYR A 171 10.36 -20.61 0.97
C TYR A 171 11.00 -21.26 -0.25
N ARG A 172 12.11 -21.96 -0.04
CA ARG A 172 12.75 -22.82 -1.03
C ARG A 172 12.03 -24.18 -1.11
N GLU A 173 12.34 -24.96 -2.15
CA GLU A 173 11.79 -26.30 -2.34
C GLU A 173 12.09 -27.25 -1.17
N ASP A 174 13.20 -27.04 -0.45
CA ASP A 174 13.59 -27.81 0.73
C ASP A 174 12.89 -27.35 2.04
N GLY A 175 12.00 -26.35 1.94
CA GLY A 175 11.26 -25.77 3.06
C GLY A 175 12.06 -24.74 3.88
N SER A 176 13.31 -24.43 3.50
CA SER A 176 14.08 -23.36 4.15
C SER A 176 13.62 -21.97 3.70
N VAL A 177 13.81 -20.97 4.56
CA VAL A 177 13.48 -19.57 4.24
C VAL A 177 14.51 -19.01 3.25
N ASP A 178 14.03 -18.51 2.11
CA ASP A 178 14.85 -17.82 1.11
C ASP A 178 15.07 -16.36 1.47
N GLY A 179 14.06 -15.71 2.06
CA GLY A 179 14.11 -14.34 2.53
C GLY A 179 12.72 -13.72 2.67
N PRO A 180 12.62 -12.48 3.17
CA PRO A 180 11.34 -11.79 3.24
C PRO A 180 10.80 -11.47 1.85
N ARG A 181 9.48 -11.39 1.74
CA ARG A 181 8.79 -10.88 0.56
C ARG A 181 9.19 -9.42 0.35
N ASN A 182 9.84 -9.15 -0.77
CA ASN A 182 10.27 -7.82 -1.19
C ASN A 182 10.06 -7.70 -2.71
N PRO A 183 9.13 -6.85 -3.18
CA PRO A 183 8.38 -5.85 -2.41
C PRO A 183 7.21 -6.39 -1.58
N GLN A 184 6.87 -5.73 -0.47
CA GLN A 184 5.60 -5.87 0.25
C GLN A 184 5.11 -4.51 0.74
N LEU A 185 3.79 -4.34 0.80
CA LEU A 185 3.13 -3.09 1.18
C LEU A 185 1.98 -3.34 2.17
N TRP A 186 1.79 -2.39 3.08
CA TRP A 186 0.69 -2.32 4.02
C TRP A 186 -0.03 -0.98 3.91
N TYR A 187 -1.35 -1.03 3.88
CA TYR A 187 -2.24 0.12 3.97
C TYR A 187 -2.72 0.31 5.40
N LEU A 188 -2.84 1.56 5.83
CA LEU A 188 -3.28 1.90 7.17
C LEU A 188 -4.55 2.75 7.10
N ALA A 189 -5.54 2.39 7.91
CA ALA A 189 -6.77 3.16 8.08
C ALA A 189 -7.18 3.24 9.55
N PHE A 190 -8.02 4.22 9.89
CA PHE A 190 -8.63 4.32 11.22
C PHE A 190 -10.05 4.86 11.15
N ARG A 191 -10.85 4.57 12.18
CA ARG A 191 -12.16 5.19 12.41
C ARG A 191 -12.36 5.51 13.89
N ASP A 192 -13.15 6.54 14.16
CA ASP A 192 -13.49 6.94 15.53
C ASP A 192 -14.46 5.93 16.15
N MET A 193 -14.25 5.64 17.43
CA MET A 193 -15.06 4.71 18.22
C MET A 193 -15.68 5.41 19.43
N SER A 194 -16.94 5.09 19.70
CA SER A 194 -17.70 5.42 20.91
C SER A 194 -17.53 4.32 21.95
N TYR A 195 -17.45 4.69 23.22
CA TYR A 195 -17.56 3.75 24.35
C TYR A 195 -18.67 4.13 25.34
N ALA A 196 -19.60 4.99 24.90
CA ALA A 196 -20.63 5.56 25.76
C ALA A 196 -21.61 4.52 26.33
N THR A 197 -21.89 3.45 25.57
CA THR A 197 -22.83 2.37 25.93
C THR A 197 -22.15 1.21 26.66
N GLY A 198 -20.86 1.34 26.99
CA GLY A 198 -20.05 0.25 27.55
C GLY A 198 -19.47 -0.69 26.47
N HIS A 199 -20.02 -0.68 25.26
CA HIS A 199 -19.51 -1.42 24.11
C HIS A 199 -18.88 -0.47 23.07
N PRO A 200 -17.82 -0.91 22.37
CA PRO A 200 -17.23 -0.13 21.29
C PRO A 200 -18.15 -0.06 20.08
N GLU A 201 -18.51 1.15 19.67
CA GLU A 201 -19.37 1.38 18.50
C GLU A 201 -18.70 2.36 17.52
N PRO A 202 -18.65 2.06 16.21
CA PRO A 202 -18.07 2.98 15.23
C PRO A 202 -18.90 4.27 15.12
N ARG A 203 -18.22 5.42 15.09
CA ARG A 203 -18.85 6.75 14.94
C ARG A 203 -18.58 7.41 13.59
N SER A 204 -17.59 6.93 12.86
CA SER A 204 -17.13 7.56 11.63
C SER A 204 -16.85 6.55 10.53
N PHE A 205 -16.66 7.10 9.34
CA PHE A 205 -16.07 6.42 8.19
C PHE A 205 -14.67 5.89 8.54
N TRP A 206 -14.26 4.82 7.86
CA TRP A 206 -12.86 4.47 7.70
C TRP A 206 -12.13 5.59 6.95
N ARG A 207 -11.01 6.02 7.51
CA ARG A 207 -10.08 7.01 6.97
C ARG A 207 -8.75 6.30 6.74
N PRO A 208 -8.45 5.81 5.53
CA PRO A 208 -7.09 5.47 5.13
C PRO A 208 -6.19 6.65 5.48
N TYR A 209 -4.94 6.46 5.89
CA TYR A 209 -4.09 7.58 6.29
C TYR A 209 -2.61 7.42 6.01
N ALA A 210 -2.13 6.21 5.81
CA ALA A 210 -0.73 5.98 5.45
C ALA A 210 -0.58 4.68 4.66
N ILE A 211 0.56 4.58 3.99
CA ILE A 211 1.08 3.35 3.44
C ILE A 211 2.49 3.11 4.00
N VAL A 212 2.80 1.85 4.27
CA VAL A 212 4.14 1.39 4.62
C VAL A 212 4.57 0.37 3.58
N TYR A 213 5.80 0.42 3.11
CA TYR A 213 6.30 -0.61 2.20
C TYR A 213 7.79 -0.86 2.38
N LEU A 214 8.20 -2.06 2.01
CA LEU A 214 9.59 -2.48 1.88
C LEU A 214 9.95 -2.50 0.40
N TYR A 215 10.99 -1.75 0.03
CA TYR A 215 11.54 -1.80 -1.32
C TYR A 215 13.04 -1.56 -1.30
N GLN A 216 13.80 -2.39 -2.01
CA GLN A 216 15.27 -2.24 -2.15
C GLN A 216 16.02 -2.07 -0.81
N GLY A 217 15.50 -2.69 0.27
CA GLY A 217 16.15 -2.65 1.58
C GLY A 217 15.91 -1.38 2.39
N GLU A 218 14.92 -0.57 2.00
CA GLU A 218 14.45 0.56 2.80
C GLU A 218 12.98 0.38 3.20
N TRP A 219 12.69 0.62 4.47
CA TRP A 219 11.33 0.81 4.94
C TRP A 219 10.91 2.25 4.68
N VAL A 220 9.76 2.41 4.07
CA VAL A 220 9.18 3.72 3.80
C VAL A 220 7.78 3.79 4.39
N LEU A 221 7.53 4.83 5.18
CA LEU A 221 6.19 5.24 5.59
C LEU A 221 5.84 6.52 4.86
N LEU A 222 4.78 6.49 4.08
CA LEU A 222 4.18 7.67 3.47
C LEU A 222 2.82 7.91 4.12
N HIS A 223 2.72 8.99 4.90
CA HIS A 223 1.44 9.48 5.36
C HIS A 223 0.74 10.23 4.23
N LEU A 224 -0.56 10.03 4.08
CA LEU A 224 -1.40 10.69 3.07
C LEU A 224 -1.58 12.19 3.31
N SER A 225 -0.91 12.77 4.32
CA SER A 225 -0.74 14.21 4.52
C SER A 225 0.55 14.74 3.86
N GLY A 226 1.33 13.86 3.24
CA GLY A 226 2.63 14.17 2.63
C GLY A 226 3.79 14.23 3.60
N MET A 227 3.70 13.51 4.73
CA MET A 227 4.85 13.19 5.58
C MET A 227 5.49 11.90 5.10
N LEU A 228 6.83 11.84 5.13
CA LEU A 228 7.61 10.69 4.74
C LEU A 228 8.60 10.34 5.84
N GLN A 229 8.69 9.07 6.18
CA GLN A 229 9.77 8.51 7.00
C GLN A 229 10.46 7.41 6.23
N ARG A 230 11.78 7.33 6.40
CA ARG A 230 12.61 6.24 5.86
C ARG A 230 13.42 5.64 7.00
N ALA A 231 13.53 4.33 6.98
CA ALA A 231 14.44 3.61 7.87
C ALA A 231 15.22 2.59 7.04
N SER A 232 16.55 2.73 7.04
CA SER A 232 17.44 1.76 6.41
C SER A 232 17.38 0.43 7.16
N VAL A 233 17.43 -0.67 6.42
CA VAL A 233 17.27 -2.02 6.96
C VAL A 233 18.64 -2.66 7.15
N SER A 234 18.94 -3.11 8.36
CA SER A 234 20.06 -4.03 8.58
C SER A 234 19.68 -5.41 8.02
N GLU A 235 20.64 -6.24 7.61
CA GLU A 235 20.36 -7.60 7.10
C GLU A 235 19.51 -8.42 8.09
N GLN A 236 19.69 -8.20 9.39
CA GLN A 236 18.95 -8.90 10.46
C GLN A 236 17.51 -8.41 10.65
N ALA A 237 17.17 -7.22 10.13
CA ALA A 237 15.83 -6.63 10.19
C ALA A 237 15.11 -6.68 8.83
N GLN A 238 15.65 -7.44 7.86
CA GLN A 238 15.00 -7.65 6.58
C GLN A 238 13.67 -8.38 6.79
N GLY A 239 12.57 -7.65 6.58
CA GLY A 239 11.20 -8.15 6.78
C GLY A 239 10.57 -7.84 8.13
N HIS A 240 11.32 -7.31 9.10
CA HIS A 240 10.81 -7.00 10.44
C HIS A 240 10.87 -5.51 10.72
N PHE A 241 9.79 -4.92 11.24
CA PHE A 241 9.77 -3.53 11.68
C PHE A 241 8.75 -3.30 12.79
N VAL A 242 8.90 -2.17 13.49
CA VAL A 242 7.89 -1.69 14.44
C VAL A 242 7.14 -0.53 13.82
N LEU A 243 5.82 -0.64 13.79
CA LEU A 243 4.91 0.46 13.50
C LEU A 243 4.37 1.02 14.81
N GLU A 244 4.61 2.30 15.07
CA GLU A 244 4.02 3.00 16.20
C GLU A 244 2.83 3.83 15.72
N THR A 245 1.63 3.56 16.24
CA THR A 245 0.43 4.34 15.96
C THR A 245 0.08 5.21 17.16
N PHE A 246 -0.20 6.50 16.92
CA PHE A 246 -0.58 7.41 17.99
C PHE A 246 -2.04 7.23 18.44
N PHE A 247 -2.20 6.87 19.70
CA PHE A 247 -3.49 6.76 20.39
C PHE A 247 -3.81 8.10 21.07
N GLY A 248 -4.67 8.89 20.42
CA GLY A 248 -5.02 10.25 20.85
C GLY A 248 -6.02 10.30 22.02
N GLN A 249 -6.80 11.39 22.10
CA GLN A 249 -7.74 11.61 23.20
C GLN A 249 -9.03 10.80 23.09
N GLY A 250 -9.47 10.49 21.87
CA GLY A 250 -10.72 9.80 21.56
C GLY A 250 -10.51 8.31 21.32
N GLY A 251 -11.60 7.54 21.38
CA GLY A 251 -11.58 6.13 21.00
C GLY A 251 -11.41 5.97 19.50
N ALA A 252 -10.64 4.95 19.10
CA ALA A 252 -10.40 4.67 17.69
C ALA A 252 -10.20 3.18 17.46
N GLU A 253 -10.50 2.73 16.25
CA GLU A 253 -10.07 1.44 15.71
C GLU A 253 -9.10 1.75 14.57
N PHE A 254 -7.94 1.12 14.60
CA PHE A 254 -6.95 1.17 13.54
C PHE A 254 -6.89 -0.18 12.85
N ARG A 255 -6.72 -0.16 11.54
CA ARG A 255 -6.59 -1.35 10.72
C ARG A 255 -5.37 -1.23 9.83
N LEU A 256 -4.54 -2.26 9.86
CA LEU A 256 -3.46 -2.51 8.94
C LEU A 256 -3.93 -3.58 7.96
N ALA A 257 -3.67 -3.41 6.66
CA ALA A 257 -4.07 -4.35 5.63
C ALA A 257 -2.98 -4.57 4.58
N SER A 258 -2.80 -5.80 4.12
CA SER A 258 -1.91 -6.15 3.01
C SER A 258 -2.55 -7.19 2.11
N LEU A 259 -2.22 -7.16 0.81
CA LEU A 259 -2.61 -8.21 -0.13
C LEU A 259 -1.81 -9.49 0.08
N HIS A 260 -0.70 -9.42 0.83
CA HIS A 260 0.17 -10.55 1.12
C HIS A 260 0.13 -10.89 2.62
N PRO A 261 0.37 -12.15 3.01
CA PRO A 261 0.46 -12.54 4.41
C PRO A 261 1.42 -11.67 5.22
N PHE A 262 1.12 -11.46 6.50
CA PHE A 262 2.06 -10.90 7.46
C PHE A 262 1.63 -11.29 8.87
N GLU A 263 2.56 -11.26 9.79
CA GLU A 263 2.31 -11.51 11.21
C GLU A 263 2.46 -10.22 12.01
N THR A 264 1.72 -10.11 13.10
CA THR A 264 1.83 -8.97 14.01
C THR A 264 1.85 -9.40 15.46
N HIS A 265 2.63 -8.67 16.25
CA HIS A 265 2.71 -8.86 17.69
C HIS A 265 2.60 -7.51 18.39
N ALA A 266 1.67 -7.40 19.33
CA ALA A 266 1.60 -6.23 20.19
C ALA A 266 2.85 -6.19 21.07
N VAL A 267 3.52 -5.05 21.07
CA VAL A 267 4.72 -4.84 21.90
C VAL A 267 4.36 -3.88 23.05
N PRO A 268 4.84 -4.12 24.28
CA PRO A 268 4.78 -3.11 25.33
C PRO A 268 5.61 -1.86 24.96
N SER A 269 5.10 -0.67 25.26
CA SER A 269 5.76 0.60 24.91
C SER A 269 7.17 0.76 25.48
N ASP A 270 7.47 0.08 26.60
CA ASP A 270 8.75 0.08 27.30
C ASP A 270 9.71 -1.03 26.83
N ALA A 271 9.27 -1.88 25.89
CA ALA A 271 10.00 -3.07 25.45
C ALA A 271 10.22 -3.10 23.92
N LEU A 272 10.46 -1.94 23.29
CA LEU A 272 10.79 -1.88 21.87
C LEU A 272 12.01 -2.78 21.57
N PRO A 273 11.92 -3.71 20.60
CA PRO A 273 13.04 -4.58 20.26
C PRO A 273 14.21 -3.74 19.76
N GLY A 274 15.36 -3.85 20.43
CA GLY A 274 16.57 -3.14 20.02
C GLY A 274 17.00 -3.55 18.62
N GLY A 275 17.31 -2.56 17.77
CA GLY A 275 17.87 -2.80 16.44
C GLY A 275 16.85 -2.97 15.31
N LEU A 276 15.54 -2.99 15.61
CA LEU A 276 14.50 -2.94 14.59
C LEU A 276 14.23 -1.49 14.12
N PRO A 277 13.93 -1.28 12.83
CA PRO A 277 13.47 0.00 12.32
C PRO A 277 12.10 0.34 12.91
N VAL A 278 11.93 1.58 13.37
CA VAL A 278 10.69 2.09 13.95
C VAL A 278 10.09 3.15 13.04
N LEU A 279 8.87 2.94 12.58
CA LEU A 279 8.09 3.86 11.75
C LEU A 279 6.95 4.45 12.58
N ARG A 280 6.84 5.77 12.66
CA ARG A 280 5.87 6.46 13.52
C ARG A 280 4.72 7.06 12.73
N CYS A 281 3.55 6.47 12.87
CA CYS A 281 2.28 7.01 12.41
C CYS A 281 1.67 7.94 13.48
N GLY A 282 2.11 9.20 13.47
CA GLY A 282 1.46 10.28 14.22
C GLY A 282 0.47 11.04 13.35
N PHE A 283 -0.60 11.56 13.95
CA PHE A 283 -1.44 12.55 13.29
C PHE A 283 -0.71 13.91 13.35
N PRO A 284 -0.56 14.62 12.22
CA PRO A 284 -0.16 16.02 12.29
C PRO A 284 -1.26 16.78 13.03
N GLU A 285 -0.89 17.49 14.10
CA GLU A 285 -1.77 18.39 14.85
C GLU A 285 -2.36 19.50 13.97
#